data_AF-A0A8J6H3R6-F1
#
_entry.id   AF-A0A8J6H3R6-F1
#
_cell.length_a   1.000
_cell.length_b   1.000
_cell.length_c   1.000
_cell.angle_alpha   90.00
_cell.angle_beta   90.00
_cell.angle_gamma   90.00
#
_symmetry.space_group_name_H-M   'P 1'
#
loop_
_entity.id
_entity.type
_entity.pdbx_description
1 polymer ?
#
loop_
_entity_poly.entity_id
_entity_poly.type
_entity_poly.pdbx_seq_one_letter_code
_entity_poly.pdbx_strand_id
1 'polypeptide(L)'
;MARMGLGRGAWGRVFQPEFGSLIHAGLGVRPRRVTSTLLSAPEGKSLIAGIFQAPSRLRKTRKLRGHVSHGHGRIGKHRKHPGGRGNAGGMHHHRINFDKYHPGYFGKVGMRHYHLKRNQSFCPTVNLDKLWTLVSEQTRVNAAKNKTGVAPIIDVVRSGYYKVLGKGKLPKQPVIVKAKFFSRRAEEKIKGVGGACVLVA
;
A
#
# COMPACT_ATOMS: atom_id res chain seq x y z
N MET A 1 9.14 -77.24 9.84
CA MET A 1 10.55 -76.75 9.86
C MET A 1 11.06 -76.68 8.43
N ALA A 2 11.15 -75.49 7.84
CA ALA A 2 12.05 -75.20 6.71
C ALA A 2 12.11 -73.67 6.53
N ARG A 3 13.33 -73.17 6.43
CA ARG A 3 13.74 -71.76 6.51
C ARG A 3 13.42 -70.99 5.22
N MET A 4 12.95 -69.75 5.37
CA MET A 4 12.98 -68.73 4.33
C MET A 4 14.43 -68.24 4.13
N GLY A 5 14.90 -68.33 2.88
CA GLY A 5 16.17 -67.74 2.41
C GLY A 5 15.94 -66.34 1.83
N LEU A 6 16.85 -65.43 2.19
CA LEU A 6 16.95 -64.06 1.69
C LEU A 6 17.36 -64.02 0.20
N GLY A 7 16.68 -63.18 -0.59
CA GLY A 7 17.04 -62.83 -1.96
C GLY A 7 16.82 -61.35 -2.22
N ARG A 8 17.89 -60.63 -2.57
CA ARG A 8 18.00 -59.18 -2.75
C ARG A 8 17.23 -58.71 -4.00
N GLY A 9 16.55 -57.57 -3.93
CA GLY A 9 15.83 -56.95 -5.06
C GLY A 9 15.95 -55.44 -5.06
N ALA A 10 16.72 -54.94 -6.04
CA ALA A 10 16.78 -53.63 -6.67
C ALA A 10 15.99 -52.43 -6.10
N TRP A 11 16.71 -51.35 -5.80
CA TRP A 11 16.16 -49.99 -5.68
C TRP A 11 15.83 -49.42 -7.07
N GLY A 12 14.56 -49.56 -7.47
CA GLY A 12 14.00 -48.89 -8.63
C GLY A 12 13.57 -47.46 -8.31
N ARG A 13 14.25 -46.48 -8.92
CA ARG A 13 13.65 -45.19 -9.27
C ARG A 13 12.51 -45.46 -10.25
N VAL A 14 11.27 -45.04 -9.99
CA VAL A 14 10.42 -44.21 -10.90
C VAL A 14 9.21 -43.65 -10.12
N PHE A 15 8.77 -42.46 -10.55
CA PHE A 15 7.37 -42.04 -10.76
C PHE A 15 6.86 -40.87 -9.89
N GLN A 16 6.79 -39.70 -10.53
CA GLN A 16 5.91 -38.58 -10.18
C GLN A 16 4.43 -39.03 -10.16
N PRO A 17 3.55 -38.26 -9.52
CA PRO A 17 2.43 -37.78 -10.32
C PRO A 17 2.18 -36.28 -10.17
N GLU A 18 1.88 -35.74 -11.34
CA GLU A 18 1.39 -34.41 -11.65
C GLU A 18 -0.12 -34.28 -11.36
N PHE A 19 -0.51 -33.05 -11.01
CA PHE A 19 -1.83 -32.40 -11.18
C PHE A 19 -3.03 -32.77 -10.28
N GLY A 20 -3.46 -31.76 -9.52
CA GLY A 20 -4.76 -31.65 -8.86
C GLY A 20 -5.05 -30.20 -8.46
N SER A 21 -5.58 -29.44 -9.41
CA SER A 21 -5.95 -28.02 -9.33
C SER A 21 -7.03 -27.70 -8.27
N LEU A 22 -6.84 -26.61 -7.51
CA LEU A 22 -7.93 -25.92 -6.79
C LEU A 22 -7.65 -24.39 -6.68
N ILE A 23 -8.06 -23.70 -7.73
CA ILE A 23 -8.92 -22.50 -7.75
C ILE A 23 -9.11 -21.79 -6.38
N HIS A 24 -8.58 -20.58 -6.17
CA HIS A 24 -9.30 -19.30 -6.38
C HIS A 24 -8.41 -18.09 -6.06
N ALA A 25 -8.40 -17.15 -7.00
CA ALA A 25 -7.66 -15.90 -6.97
C ALA A 25 -8.21 -14.91 -5.93
N GLY A 26 -7.28 -14.21 -5.27
CA GLY A 26 -7.56 -13.01 -4.48
C GLY A 26 -6.47 -11.98 -4.73
N LEU A 27 -6.56 -11.29 -5.87
CA LEU A 27 -5.70 -10.17 -6.25
C LEU A 27 -5.87 -9.02 -5.24
N GLY A 28 -5.07 -9.09 -4.17
CA GLY A 28 -4.83 -7.99 -3.25
C GLY A 28 -4.12 -6.85 -3.98
N VAL A 29 -4.78 -5.70 -4.01
CA VAL A 29 -4.22 -4.43 -4.44
C VAL A 29 -2.92 -4.19 -3.68
N ARG A 30 -1.79 -4.30 -4.39
CA ARG A 30 -0.48 -3.91 -3.85
C ARG A 30 -0.57 -2.42 -3.49
N PRO A 31 -0.16 -2.00 -2.29
CA PRO A 31 -0.10 -0.59 -1.96
C PRO A 31 0.85 0.12 -2.94
N ARG A 32 0.38 1.24 -3.51
CA ARG A 32 1.19 2.16 -4.30
C ARG A 32 2.39 2.56 -3.46
N ARG A 33 3.57 2.09 -3.86
CA ARG A 33 4.87 2.47 -3.32
C ARG A 33 4.96 4.00 -3.43
N VAL A 34 4.88 4.69 -2.30
CA VAL A 34 5.29 6.08 -2.20
C VAL A 34 6.76 6.08 -2.56
N THR A 35 7.11 6.71 -3.67
CA THR A 35 8.50 6.97 -4.06
C THR A 35 9.08 7.91 -3.00
N SER A 36 9.71 7.34 -1.97
CA SER A 36 10.63 8.09 -1.13
C SER A 36 11.79 8.52 -2.02
N THR A 37 11.97 9.83 -2.11
CA THR A 37 13.14 10.50 -2.65
C THR A 37 14.42 9.70 -2.39
N LEU A 38 15.09 9.33 -3.46
CA LEU A 38 16.40 8.70 -3.48
C LEU A 38 17.42 9.67 -2.86
N LEU A 39 17.83 9.41 -1.62
CA LEU A 39 19.21 9.69 -1.24
C LEU A 39 20.01 8.50 -1.76
N SER A 40 20.82 8.75 -2.78
CA SER A 40 21.76 7.80 -3.38
C SER A 40 22.74 7.30 -2.32
N ALA A 41 22.58 6.04 -1.90
CA ALA A 41 23.66 5.29 -1.27
C ALA A 41 24.34 4.44 -2.36
N PRO A 42 25.69 4.43 -2.42
CA PRO A 42 26.40 3.65 -3.42
C PRO A 42 26.28 2.16 -3.11
N GLU A 43 26.13 1.39 -4.18
CA GLU A 43 26.47 -0.03 -4.30
C GLU A 43 25.61 -1.06 -3.54
N GLY A 44 24.73 -1.71 -4.30
CA GLY A 44 24.82 -3.17 -4.43
C GLY A 44 24.12 -4.05 -3.39
N LYS A 45 23.10 -3.59 -2.64
CA LYS A 45 22.28 -4.49 -1.80
C LYS A 45 20.79 -4.22 -1.92
N SER A 46 20.10 -5.07 -2.67
CA SER A 46 18.64 -5.14 -2.73
C SER A 46 18.07 -5.65 -1.40
N LEU A 47 17.60 -4.72 -0.56
CA LEU A 47 16.87 -5.05 0.66
C LEU A 47 15.43 -5.46 0.30
N ILE A 48 15.23 -6.76 0.11
CA ILE A 48 13.95 -7.42 0.37
C ILE A 48 13.51 -7.05 1.79
N ALA A 49 12.33 -6.45 1.92
CA ALA A 49 11.71 -6.12 3.21
C ALA A 49 11.31 -7.40 3.96
N GLY A 50 12.31 -8.09 4.51
CA GLY A 50 12.16 -9.13 5.50
C GLY A 50 11.94 -8.51 6.87
N ILE A 51 11.07 -9.13 7.67
CA ILE A 51 10.83 -8.83 9.08
C ILE A 51 12.20 -8.72 9.78
N PHE A 52 12.60 -7.52 10.21
CA PHE A 52 13.83 -7.32 10.97
C PHE A 52 13.63 -7.95 12.35
N GLN A 53 13.90 -9.25 12.46
CA GLN A 53 13.69 -10.00 13.68
C GLN A 53 14.73 -9.54 14.71
N ALA A 54 14.27 -8.90 15.79
CA ALA A 54 15.17 -8.42 16.83
C ALA A 54 16.07 -9.57 17.34
N PRO A 55 17.39 -9.32 17.46
CA PRO A 55 18.33 -10.35 17.87
C PRO A 55 17.95 -10.89 19.25
N SER A 56 18.14 -12.20 19.45
CA SER A 56 17.70 -12.91 20.65
C SER A 56 18.19 -12.25 21.96
N ARG A 57 19.37 -11.60 21.92
CA ARG A 57 19.97 -10.87 23.05
C ARG A 57 19.10 -9.73 23.60
N LEU A 58 18.30 -9.07 22.76
CA LEU A 58 17.48 -7.92 23.16
C LEU A 58 16.05 -8.31 23.58
N ARG A 59 15.70 -9.61 23.53
CA ARG A 59 14.35 -10.08 23.88
C ARG A 59 14.14 -10.11 25.39
N LYS A 60 12.94 -9.74 25.83
CA LYS A 60 12.51 -9.81 27.24
C LYS A 60 12.72 -11.22 27.85
N THR A 61 12.61 -12.26 27.03
CA THR A 61 12.88 -13.66 27.44
C THR A 61 14.25 -13.84 28.08
N ARG A 62 15.30 -13.13 27.62
CA ARG A 62 16.64 -13.26 28.21
C ARG A 62 16.70 -12.72 29.64
N LYS A 63 15.98 -11.62 29.91
CA LYS A 63 15.89 -11.00 31.24
C LYS A 63 14.98 -11.79 32.20
N LEU A 64 14.03 -12.56 31.67
CA LEU A 64 13.05 -13.31 32.49
C LEU A 64 13.49 -14.73 32.86
N ARG A 65 14.66 -15.21 32.38
CA ARG A 65 15.21 -16.51 32.83
C ARG A 65 15.53 -16.46 34.32
N GLY A 66 15.09 -17.46 35.08
CA GLY A 66 15.16 -17.48 36.55
C GLY A 66 13.86 -17.03 37.24
N HIS A 67 12.94 -16.35 36.54
CA HIS A 67 11.62 -16.06 37.08
C HIS A 67 10.65 -17.24 36.89
N VAL A 68 9.99 -17.66 37.97
CA VAL A 68 9.13 -18.85 38.03
C VAL A 68 7.97 -18.82 37.02
N SER A 69 7.34 -17.67 36.76
CA SER A 69 6.13 -17.56 35.91
C SER A 69 6.33 -16.83 34.58
N HIS A 70 7.56 -16.41 34.25
CA HIS A 70 7.87 -15.63 33.05
C HIS A 70 6.98 -14.39 32.82
N GLY A 71 6.44 -13.79 33.90
CA GLY A 71 5.60 -12.59 33.83
C GLY A 71 4.12 -12.82 33.52
N HIS A 72 3.63 -14.07 33.59
CA HIS A 72 2.20 -14.41 33.36
C HIS A 72 1.40 -14.65 34.65
N GLY A 73 1.94 -14.25 35.82
CA GLY A 73 1.31 -14.41 37.13
C GLY A 73 1.30 -15.85 37.64
N ARG A 74 1.02 -16.04 38.94
CA ARG A 74 0.97 -17.37 39.59
C ARG A 74 -0.39 -18.06 39.40
N ILE A 75 -1.48 -17.29 39.48
CA ILE A 75 -2.87 -17.79 39.51
C ILE A 75 -3.44 -17.93 38.10
N GLY A 76 -3.51 -16.83 37.33
CA GLY A 76 -4.15 -16.82 36.00
C GLY A 76 -3.46 -17.73 34.98
N LYS A 77 -2.12 -17.75 34.98
CA LYS A 77 -1.23 -18.55 34.11
C LYS A 77 -1.44 -18.29 32.60
N HIS A 78 -0.41 -18.57 31.82
CA HIS A 78 -0.55 -18.55 30.36
C HIS A 78 -1.18 -19.85 29.88
N ARG A 79 -2.47 -19.80 29.51
CA ARG A 79 -3.22 -20.94 28.97
C ARG A 79 -3.37 -20.83 27.45
N LYS A 80 -3.84 -21.89 26.80
CA LYS A 80 -3.82 -22.00 25.34
C LYS A 80 -4.71 -20.97 24.62
N HIS A 81 -6.02 -20.93 24.91
CA HIS A 81 -6.97 -20.04 24.22
C HIS A 81 -8.14 -19.59 25.14
N PRO A 82 -7.90 -18.78 26.17
CA PRO A 82 -9.00 -18.18 26.92
C PRO A 82 -9.77 -17.21 26.02
N GLY A 83 -11.10 -17.30 25.99
CA GLY A 83 -11.97 -16.43 25.18
C GLY A 83 -12.14 -16.84 23.71
N GLY A 84 -11.51 -17.92 23.26
CA GLY A 84 -11.60 -18.45 21.90
C GLY A 84 -10.39 -18.12 21.02
N ARG A 85 -10.51 -18.36 19.71
CA ARG A 85 -9.46 -18.12 18.72
C ARG A 85 -9.90 -17.07 17.71
N GLY A 86 -8.98 -16.20 17.29
CA GLY A 86 -9.27 -15.16 16.32
C GLY A 86 -10.37 -14.20 16.80
N ASN A 87 -11.34 -13.90 15.95
CA ASN A 87 -12.45 -12.97 16.23
C ASN A 87 -13.67 -13.65 16.88
N ALA A 88 -13.47 -14.77 17.59
CA ALA A 88 -14.54 -15.47 18.29
C ALA A 88 -15.17 -14.60 19.40
N GLY A 89 -16.48 -14.79 19.62
CA GLY A 89 -17.22 -14.10 20.69
C GLY A 89 -17.53 -12.63 20.41
N GLY A 90 -17.31 -12.12 19.20
CA GLY A 90 -17.46 -10.70 18.89
C GLY A 90 -18.87 -10.12 19.09
N MET A 91 -19.92 -10.95 19.05
CA MET A 91 -21.31 -10.55 19.41
C MET A 91 -21.72 -10.99 20.82
N HIS A 92 -20.88 -11.76 21.51
CA HIS A 92 -21.20 -12.38 22.80
C HIS A 92 -20.23 -11.85 23.88
N HIS A 93 -19.32 -12.67 24.38
CA HIS A 93 -18.43 -12.34 25.50
C HIS A 93 -17.31 -11.35 25.16
N HIS A 94 -17.07 -11.04 23.88
CA HIS A 94 -16.17 -9.98 23.43
C HIS A 94 -16.91 -8.78 22.81
N ARG A 95 -18.23 -8.69 22.98
CA ARG A 95 -19.09 -7.64 22.40
C ARG A 95 -18.62 -6.22 22.72
N ILE A 96 -18.28 -5.95 23.97
CA ILE A 96 -17.83 -4.62 24.41
C ILE A 96 -16.61 -4.14 23.61
N ASN A 97 -15.69 -5.04 23.27
CA ASN A 97 -14.52 -4.70 22.47
C ASN A 97 -14.87 -4.32 21.03
N PHE A 98 -15.82 -5.03 20.41
CA PHE A 98 -16.26 -4.75 19.04
C PHE A 98 -17.11 -3.49 18.97
N ASP A 99 -18.07 -3.30 19.87
CA ASP A 99 -18.95 -2.14 19.87
C ASP A 99 -18.18 -0.85 20.18
N LYS A 100 -17.17 -0.92 21.06
CA LYS A 100 -16.38 0.25 21.46
C LYS A 100 -15.37 0.70 20.40
N TYR A 101 -14.64 -0.25 19.81
CA TYR A 101 -13.50 0.09 18.95
C TYR A 101 -13.78 -0.09 17.46
N HIS A 102 -14.77 -0.91 17.09
CA HIS A 102 -15.08 -1.25 15.70
C HIS A 102 -16.59 -1.20 15.42
N PRO A 103 -17.26 -0.05 15.65
CA PRO A 103 -18.67 0.08 15.33
C PRO A 103 -18.91 -0.11 13.83
N GLY A 104 -19.95 -0.86 13.48
CA GLY A 104 -20.26 -1.21 12.08
C GLY A 104 -19.52 -2.44 11.54
N TYR A 105 -18.76 -3.16 12.38
CA TYR A 105 -18.13 -4.43 11.99
C TYR A 105 -19.16 -5.51 11.62
N PHE A 106 -20.26 -5.59 12.38
CA PHE A 106 -21.37 -6.48 12.09
C PHE A 106 -22.45 -5.74 11.29
N GLY A 107 -22.89 -6.33 10.19
CA GLY A 107 -23.93 -5.78 9.32
C GLY A 107 -23.61 -5.93 7.84
N LYS A 108 -24.56 -5.53 6.99
CA LYS A 108 -24.42 -5.49 5.54
C LYS A 108 -24.83 -4.11 5.04
N VAL A 109 -23.99 -3.48 4.22
CA VAL A 109 -24.23 -2.13 3.66
C VAL A 109 -23.91 -2.14 2.17
N GLY A 110 -24.69 -1.39 1.38
CA GLY A 110 -24.44 -1.14 -0.05
C GLY A 110 -24.77 -2.33 -0.97
N MET A 111 -24.38 -2.18 -2.24
CA MET A 111 -24.62 -3.16 -3.30
C MET A 111 -23.33 -3.90 -3.69
N ARG A 112 -23.43 -5.19 -4.03
CA ARG A 112 -22.27 -6.00 -4.44
C ARG A 112 -21.92 -5.74 -5.91
N HIS A 113 -20.67 -5.34 -6.18
CA HIS A 113 -20.14 -5.18 -7.54
C HIS A 113 -19.26 -6.37 -7.92
N TYR A 114 -19.70 -7.18 -8.88
CA TYR A 114 -18.95 -8.34 -9.39
C TYR A 114 -17.86 -7.90 -10.39
N HIS A 115 -16.79 -8.68 -10.52
CA HIS A 115 -15.68 -8.45 -11.46
C HIS A 115 -15.14 -7.00 -11.49
N LEU A 116 -14.88 -6.43 -10.29
CA LEU A 116 -14.39 -5.06 -10.18
C LEU A 116 -13.01 -4.86 -10.86
N LYS A 117 -12.98 -4.08 -11.93
CA LYS A 117 -11.75 -3.67 -12.63
C LYS A 117 -11.28 -2.30 -12.17
N ARG A 118 -10.37 -2.26 -11.18
CA ARG A 118 -9.85 -1.00 -10.61
C ARG A 118 -9.10 -0.11 -11.61
N ASN A 119 -8.61 -0.67 -12.71
CA ASN A 119 -7.92 0.08 -13.75
C ASN A 119 -8.88 1.04 -14.50
N GLN A 120 -10.17 0.71 -14.60
CA GLN A 120 -11.17 1.58 -15.23
C GLN A 120 -11.52 2.78 -14.33
N SER A 121 -11.52 2.59 -13.01
CA SER A 121 -11.72 3.65 -12.02
C SER A 121 -10.43 4.39 -11.65
N PHE A 122 -9.35 4.18 -12.39
CA PHE A 122 -8.06 4.75 -12.07
C PHE A 122 -8.01 6.24 -12.42
N CYS A 123 -8.03 7.10 -11.41
CA CYS A 123 -7.98 8.56 -11.57
C CYS A 123 -7.13 9.19 -10.47
N PRO A 124 -5.79 9.12 -10.57
CA PRO A 124 -4.90 9.79 -9.63
C PRO A 124 -5.08 11.32 -9.73
N THR A 125 -5.19 11.98 -8.57
CA THR A 125 -5.47 13.42 -8.49
C THR A 125 -4.27 14.22 -7.98
N VAL A 126 -4.06 15.43 -8.50
CA VAL A 126 -3.07 16.40 -8.01
C VAL A 126 -3.75 17.74 -7.70
N ASN A 127 -3.27 18.45 -6.68
CA ASN A 127 -3.77 19.77 -6.29
C ASN A 127 -2.88 20.90 -6.85
N LEU A 128 -3.42 22.13 -6.93
CA LEU A 128 -2.70 23.29 -7.46
C LEU A 128 -1.43 23.66 -6.69
N ASP A 129 -1.42 23.47 -5.37
CA ASP A 129 -0.27 23.72 -4.49
C ASP A 129 0.98 22.92 -4.90
N LYS A 130 0.79 21.72 -5.46
CA LYS A 130 1.87 20.82 -5.88
C LYS A 130 2.21 20.89 -7.36
N LEU A 131 1.46 21.62 -8.19
CA LEU A 131 1.73 21.68 -9.63
C LEU A 131 3.15 22.15 -9.94
N TRP A 132 3.63 23.18 -9.23
CA TRP A 132 4.97 23.71 -9.42
C TRP A 132 6.10 22.81 -8.91
N THR A 133 5.78 21.74 -8.16
CA THR A 133 6.76 20.73 -7.74
C THR A 133 6.97 19.65 -8.80
N LEU A 134 6.08 19.55 -9.80
CA LEU A 134 6.20 18.60 -10.90
C LEU A 134 7.26 19.01 -11.93
N VAL A 135 7.71 20.26 -11.86
CA VAL A 135 8.71 20.84 -12.76
C VAL A 135 9.96 21.16 -11.95
N SER A 136 11.12 21.19 -12.60
CA SER A 136 12.36 21.62 -11.96
C SER A 136 12.28 23.07 -11.49
N GLU A 137 13.03 23.39 -10.44
CA GLU A 137 13.07 24.76 -9.89
C GLU A 137 13.62 25.76 -10.91
N GLN A 138 14.54 25.32 -11.77
CA GLN A 138 15.10 26.13 -12.86
C GLN A 138 14.01 26.63 -13.79
N THR A 139 13.09 25.76 -14.24
CA THR A 139 11.98 26.17 -15.11
C THR A 139 11.03 27.12 -14.41
N ARG A 140 10.78 26.93 -13.11
CA ARG A 140 9.96 27.85 -12.30
C ARG A 140 10.57 29.24 -12.21
N VAL A 141 11.86 29.33 -11.91
CA VAL A 141 12.57 30.62 -11.78
C VAL A 141 12.70 31.32 -13.13
N ASN A 142 12.95 30.57 -14.20
CA ASN A 142 13.03 31.12 -15.56
C ASN A 142 11.66 31.65 -16.02
N ALA A 143 10.58 30.92 -15.74
CA ALA A 143 9.21 31.38 -16.03
C ALA A 143 8.85 32.67 -15.28
N ALA A 144 9.34 32.83 -14.04
CA ALA A 144 9.13 34.07 -13.28
C ALA A 144 9.95 35.26 -13.82
N LYS A 145 11.13 35.01 -14.40
CA LYS A 145 12.03 36.05 -14.94
C LYS A 145 11.69 36.46 -16.38
N ASN A 146 11.12 35.55 -17.16
CA ASN A 146 10.83 35.75 -18.57
C ASN A 146 9.62 36.67 -18.77
N LYS A 147 9.87 37.91 -19.23
CA LYS A 147 8.83 38.91 -19.53
C LYS A 147 8.13 38.70 -20.88
N THR A 148 8.62 37.77 -21.69
CA THR A 148 8.16 37.51 -23.08
C THR A 148 6.85 36.74 -23.18
N GLY A 149 6.15 36.49 -22.07
CA GLY A 149 4.81 35.86 -22.08
C GLY A 149 4.81 34.34 -22.36
N VAL A 150 5.99 33.71 -22.49
CA VAL A 150 6.10 32.27 -22.72
C VAL A 150 5.83 31.51 -21.42
N ALA A 151 4.61 30.98 -21.28
CA ALA A 151 4.20 30.20 -20.11
C ALA A 151 4.71 28.75 -20.18
N PRO A 152 5.22 28.18 -19.07
CA PRO A 152 5.64 26.79 -19.02
C PRO A 152 4.44 25.84 -19.12
N ILE A 153 4.65 24.72 -19.80
CA ILE A 153 3.66 23.64 -19.92
C ILE A 153 3.93 22.60 -18.83
N ILE A 154 2.94 22.38 -17.97
CA ILE A 154 2.95 21.33 -16.96
C ILE A 154 2.05 20.20 -17.45
N ASP A 155 2.67 19.11 -17.88
CA ASP A 155 1.98 17.87 -18.23
C ASP A 155 1.84 16.98 -17.01
N VAL A 156 0.63 17.00 -16.41
CA VAL A 156 0.37 16.19 -15.21
C VAL A 156 0.18 14.71 -15.55
N VAL A 157 -0.18 14.39 -16.80
CA VAL A 157 -0.39 13.01 -17.27
C VAL A 157 0.95 12.29 -17.34
N ARG A 158 1.99 12.97 -17.84
CA ARG A 158 3.37 12.46 -17.82
C ARG A 158 3.86 12.20 -16.39
N SER A 159 3.45 13.02 -15.43
CA SER A 159 3.73 12.81 -14.00
C SER A 159 2.83 11.75 -13.33
N GLY A 160 1.92 11.11 -14.08
CA GLY A 160 1.08 10.03 -13.59
C GLY A 160 -0.21 10.46 -12.89
N TYR A 161 -0.70 11.68 -13.14
CA TYR A 161 -1.96 12.23 -12.62
C TYR A 161 -2.95 12.52 -13.73
N TYR A 162 -4.24 12.27 -13.50
CA TYR A 162 -5.29 12.47 -14.50
C TYR A 162 -6.17 13.67 -14.19
N LYS A 163 -6.42 13.97 -12.91
CA LYS A 163 -7.32 15.04 -12.49
C LYS A 163 -6.62 16.11 -11.66
N VAL A 164 -6.80 17.37 -12.03
CA VAL A 164 -6.32 18.53 -11.28
C VAL A 164 -7.44 19.09 -10.40
N LEU A 165 -7.14 19.27 -9.11
CA LEU A 165 -8.05 19.76 -8.08
C LEU A 165 -7.63 21.14 -7.56
N GLY A 166 -8.62 21.94 -7.14
CA GLY A 166 -8.45 23.36 -6.82
C GLY A 166 -8.00 23.71 -5.40
N LYS A 167 -7.43 22.78 -4.63
CA LYS A 167 -6.89 23.10 -3.28
C LYS A 167 -5.59 23.89 -3.42
N GLY A 168 -5.42 24.93 -2.60
CA GLY A 168 -4.23 25.78 -2.59
C GLY A 168 -4.36 27.04 -3.46
N LYS A 169 -3.26 27.79 -3.54
CA LYS A 169 -3.11 29.00 -4.35
C LYS A 169 -1.97 28.79 -5.33
N LEU A 170 -2.14 29.30 -6.55
CA LEU A 170 -1.05 29.37 -7.52
C LEU A 170 -0.28 30.68 -7.32
N PRO A 171 1.05 30.68 -7.52
CA PRO A 171 1.80 31.92 -7.64
C PRO A 171 1.29 32.74 -8.83
N LYS A 172 1.46 34.06 -8.78
CA LYS A 172 1.03 35.01 -9.82
C LYS A 172 1.94 34.92 -11.08
N GLN A 173 2.02 33.74 -11.67
CA GLN A 173 2.74 33.47 -12.91
C GLN A 173 1.86 32.58 -13.80
N PRO A 174 1.77 32.89 -15.10
CA PRO A 174 0.92 32.15 -16.03
C PRO A 174 1.46 30.73 -16.23
N VAL A 175 0.57 29.76 -16.34
CA VAL A 175 0.92 28.34 -16.53
C VAL A 175 -0.09 27.64 -17.42
N ILE A 176 0.41 26.81 -18.33
CA ILE A 176 -0.44 25.95 -19.17
C ILE A 176 -0.43 24.55 -18.55
N VAL A 177 -1.59 24.07 -18.13
CA VAL A 177 -1.71 22.75 -17.48
C VAL A 177 -2.40 21.78 -18.44
N LYS A 178 -1.74 20.66 -18.75
CA LYS A 178 -2.30 19.56 -19.55
C LYS A 178 -2.77 18.44 -18.64
N ALA A 179 -4.07 18.13 -18.63
CA ALA A 179 -4.66 17.07 -17.82
C ALA A 179 -5.86 16.41 -18.51
N LYS A 180 -6.31 15.26 -18.02
CA LYS A 180 -7.55 14.62 -18.52
C LYS A 180 -8.81 15.26 -17.96
N PHE A 181 -8.75 15.68 -16.69
CA PHE A 181 -9.88 16.28 -15.99
C PHE A 181 -9.44 17.48 -15.15
N PHE A 182 -10.30 18.49 -15.07
CA PHE A 182 -10.15 19.62 -14.16
C PHE A 182 -11.39 19.73 -13.26
N SER A 183 -11.22 20.20 -12.01
CA SER A 183 -12.35 20.68 -11.23
C SER A 183 -12.65 22.14 -11.56
N ARG A 184 -13.93 22.55 -11.45
CA ARG A 184 -14.36 23.94 -11.70
C ARG A 184 -13.49 24.97 -10.99
N ARG A 185 -13.26 24.79 -9.69
CA ARG A 185 -12.41 25.68 -8.88
C ARG A 185 -10.94 25.68 -9.31
N ALA A 186 -10.44 24.58 -9.88
CA ALA A 186 -9.07 24.53 -10.39
C ALA A 186 -8.95 25.38 -11.66
N GLU A 187 -9.92 25.23 -12.56
CA GLU A 187 -9.97 25.98 -13.81
C GLU A 187 -10.13 27.49 -13.57
N GLU A 188 -11.05 27.90 -12.70
CA GLU A 188 -11.23 29.30 -12.29
C GLU A 188 -9.91 29.93 -11.78
N LYS A 189 -9.16 29.19 -10.96
CA LYS A 189 -7.88 29.66 -10.41
C LYS A 189 -6.76 29.69 -11.43
N ILE A 190 -6.68 28.71 -12.32
CA ILE A 190 -5.67 28.68 -13.39
C ILE A 190 -5.91 29.84 -14.36
N LYS A 191 -7.17 30.05 -14.77
CA LYS A 191 -7.54 31.22 -15.59
C LYS A 191 -7.29 32.54 -14.86
N GLY A 192 -7.58 32.59 -13.55
CA GLY A 192 -7.34 33.77 -12.72
C GLY A 192 -5.87 34.18 -12.57
N VAL A 193 -4.91 33.26 -12.76
CA VAL A 193 -3.47 33.59 -12.81
C VAL A 193 -2.96 33.84 -14.22
N GLY A 194 -3.84 33.92 -15.23
CA GLY A 194 -3.48 34.09 -16.63
C GLY A 194 -2.97 32.80 -17.28
N GLY A 195 -3.26 31.64 -16.70
CA GLY A 195 -2.94 30.33 -17.26
C GLY A 195 -4.04 29.76 -18.15
N ALA A 196 -3.75 28.63 -18.78
CA ALA A 196 -4.69 27.89 -19.63
C ALA A 196 -4.82 26.43 -19.19
N CYS A 197 -6.03 25.88 -19.29
CA CYS A 197 -6.30 24.46 -19.07
C CYS A 197 -6.45 23.76 -20.41
N VAL A 198 -5.61 22.76 -20.67
CA VAL A 198 -5.63 21.96 -21.90
C VAL A 198 -6.05 20.54 -21.55
N LEU A 199 -7.12 20.07 -22.18
CA LEU A 199 -7.62 18.70 -22.01
C LEU A 199 -6.84 17.73 -22.91
N VAL A 200 -6.49 16.57 -22.36
CA VAL A 200 -5.79 15.48 -23.05
C VAL A 200 -6.55 14.17 -22.83
N ALA A 201 -6.64 13.33 -23.87
CA ALA A 201 -7.35 12.05 -23.83
C ALA A 201 -6.57 10.92 -23.13
#